data_AF-A0A924II42-F1
#
_entry.id   AF-A0A924II42-F1
#
_cell.length_a   1.000
_cell.length_b   1.000
_cell.length_c   1.000
_cell.angle_alpha   90.00
_cell.angle_beta   90.00
_cell.angle_gamma   90.00
#
_symmetry.space_group_name_H-M   'P 1'
#
loop_
_entity.id
_entity.type
_entity.pdbx_description
1 polymer ?
#
loop_
_entity_poly.entity_id
_entity_poly.type
_entity_poly.pdbx_seq_one_letter_code
_entity_poly.pdbx_strand_id
1 'polypeptide(L)'
;MNKQRSKKKILSAIRIQKLNEIGFIWEINNSRWKNNFSKLKEFKEIKRHCNVPQVYKEDHQLGIWVAEQRNTIYDDRFLERRKRLDEIGFSWSPIDEKYEEQFKKLLEF
;
A
#
# COMPACT_ATOMS: atom_id res chain seq x y z
N MET A 1 -3.26 -4.45 -35.76
CA MET A 1 -3.04 -5.43 -34.67
C MET A 1 -2.99 -4.66 -33.35
N ASN A 2 -3.98 -4.73 -32.46
CA ASN A 2 -3.97 -5.67 -31.34
C ASN A 2 -5.37 -5.78 -30.71
N LYS A 3 -6.13 -6.82 -31.10
CA LYS A 3 -7.40 -7.25 -30.49
C LYS A 3 -7.10 -8.00 -29.18
N GLN A 4 -6.63 -7.31 -28.14
CA GLN A 4 -6.42 -7.94 -26.81
C GLN A 4 -7.14 -7.23 -25.66
N ARG A 5 -8.11 -6.34 -25.95
CA ARG A 5 -8.86 -5.60 -24.91
C ARG A 5 -10.18 -6.24 -24.46
N SER A 6 -10.52 -7.47 -24.90
CA SER A 6 -11.91 -7.97 -24.79
C SER A 6 -12.13 -9.28 -24.01
N LYS A 7 -11.18 -9.77 -23.19
CA LYS A 7 -11.38 -11.05 -22.46
C LYS A 7 -11.10 -10.98 -20.95
N LYS A 8 -11.37 -9.84 -20.30
CA LYS A 8 -11.12 -9.62 -18.86
C LYS A 8 -12.20 -10.23 -17.91
N LYS A 9 -13.01 -11.20 -18.36
CA LYS A 9 -14.13 -11.74 -17.56
C LYS A 9 -14.04 -13.20 -17.12
N ILE A 10 -13.04 -13.99 -17.52
CA ILE A 10 -12.93 -15.38 -17.05
C ILE A 10 -11.45 -15.80 -16.96
N LEU A 11 -10.77 -15.38 -15.89
CA LEU A 11 -9.56 -16.05 -15.43
C LEU A 11 -10.00 -17.00 -14.31
N SER A 12 -9.78 -18.32 -14.48
CA SER A 12 -10.11 -19.28 -13.42
C SER A 12 -9.21 -19.05 -12.20
N ALA A 13 -9.74 -19.29 -11.00
CA ALA A 13 -8.99 -19.13 -9.74
C ALA A 13 -7.64 -19.88 -9.75
N ILE A 14 -7.59 -21.05 -10.40
CA ILE A 14 -6.36 -21.85 -10.58
C ILE A 14 -5.31 -21.12 -11.41
N ARG A 15 -5.72 -20.37 -12.44
CA ARG A 15 -4.82 -19.55 -13.25
C ARG A 15 -4.26 -18.39 -12.45
N ILE A 16 -5.08 -17.79 -11.57
CA ILE A 16 -4.66 -16.70 -10.70
C ILE A 16 -3.63 -17.20 -9.67
N GLN A 17 -3.89 -18.35 -9.05
CA GLN A 17 -3.00 -18.96 -8.06
C GLN A 17 -1.63 -19.29 -8.64
N LYS A 18 -1.57 -19.93 -9.82
CA LYS A 18 -0.29 -20.25 -10.48
C LYS A 18 0.51 -19.00 -10.86
N LEU A 19 -0.18 -17.93 -11.22
CA LEU A 19 0.46 -16.64 -11.53
C LEU A 19 0.97 -15.99 -10.23
N ASN A 20 0.25 -16.09 -9.10
CA ASN A 20 0.76 -15.64 -7.80
C ASN A 20 1.99 -16.42 -7.33
N GLU A 21 2.03 -17.74 -7.55
CA GLU A 21 3.15 -18.61 -7.15
C GLU A 21 4.46 -18.28 -7.87
N ILE A 22 4.39 -17.80 -9.11
CA ILE A 22 5.57 -17.38 -9.89
C ILE A 22 5.89 -15.88 -9.73
N GLY A 23 5.20 -15.18 -8.82
CA GLY A 23 5.38 -13.74 -8.60
C GLY A 23 4.88 -12.88 -9.77
N PHE A 24 3.87 -13.34 -10.51
CA PHE A 24 3.31 -12.61 -11.65
C PHE A 24 2.72 -11.28 -11.19
N ILE A 25 3.30 -10.19 -11.69
CA ILE A 25 2.88 -8.84 -11.32
C ILE A 25 1.71 -8.43 -12.21
N TRP A 26 0.51 -8.50 -11.64
CA TRP A 26 -0.76 -8.31 -12.37
C TRP A 26 -0.96 -6.92 -12.98
N GLU A 27 -0.36 -5.86 -12.41
CA GLU A 27 -0.45 -4.50 -12.92
C GLU A 27 0.86 -3.73 -12.60
N ILE A 28 1.90 -3.94 -13.41
CA ILE A 28 3.18 -3.18 -13.40
C ILE A 28 2.99 -1.69 -13.79
N ASN A 29 1.82 -1.30 -14.31
CA ASN A 29 1.57 -0.03 -14.99
C ASN A 29 1.02 1.12 -14.14
N ASN A 30 0.98 1.01 -12.81
CA ASN A 30 0.66 2.19 -12.00
C ASN A 30 1.96 2.87 -11.57
N SER A 31 2.58 3.61 -12.50
CA SER A 31 3.77 4.43 -12.27
C SER A 31 3.61 5.32 -11.04
N ARG A 32 2.40 5.86 -10.83
CA ARG A 32 2.02 6.61 -9.62
C ARG A 32 2.15 5.78 -8.34
N TRP A 33 1.71 4.51 -8.34
CA TRP A 33 1.85 3.63 -7.16
C TRP A 33 3.31 3.35 -6.84
N LYS A 34 4.14 3.04 -7.84
CA LYS A 34 5.57 2.80 -7.63
C LYS A 34 6.29 4.05 -7.11
N ASN A 35 5.99 5.20 -7.69
CA ASN A 35 6.57 6.47 -7.28
C ASN A 35 6.21 6.81 -5.82
N ASN A 36 4.93 6.69 -5.46
CA ASN A 36 4.49 6.97 -4.09
C ASN A 36 5.00 5.93 -3.08
N PHE A 37 5.15 4.67 -3.49
CA PHE A 37 5.77 3.64 -2.65
C PHE A 37 7.25 3.95 -2.38
N SER A 38 8.00 4.45 -3.38
CA SER A 38 9.38 4.90 -3.17
C SER A 38 9.45 6.07 -2.19
N LYS A 39 8.61 7.08 -2.39
CA LYS A 39 8.51 8.24 -1.49
C LYS A 39 8.14 7.84 -0.06
N LEU A 40 7.27 6.85 0.11
CA LEU A 40 6.91 6.32 1.43
C LEU A 40 8.11 5.63 2.11
N LYS A 41 8.97 4.93 1.36
CA LYS A 41 10.21 4.36 1.91
C LYS A 41 11.15 5.45 2.40
N GLU A 42 11.38 6.48 1.60
CA GLU A 42 12.21 7.63 1.99
C GLU A 42 11.64 8.33 3.24
N PHE A 43 10.32 8.54 3.28
CA PHE A 43 9.64 9.09 4.45
C PHE A 43 9.87 8.23 5.70
N LYS A 44 9.78 6.89 5.57
CA LYS A 44 10.05 5.96 6.67
C LYS A 44 11.51 6.05 7.14
N GLU A 45 12.47 6.20 6.23
CA GLU A 45 13.89 6.34 6.63
C GLU A 45 14.11 7.59 7.47
N ILE A 46 13.45 8.69 7.12
CA ILE A 46 13.56 9.98 7.81
C ILE A 46 12.77 10.01 9.13
N LYS A 47 11.52 9.56 9.10
CA LYS A 47 10.56 9.69 10.22
C LYS A 47 10.45 8.45 11.08
N ARG A 48 11.05 7.33 10.65
CA ARG A 48 10.99 5.99 11.28
C ARG A 48 9.60 5.36 11.35
N HIS A 49 8.58 5.99 10.79
CA HIS A 49 7.21 5.50 10.68
C HIS A 49 6.65 5.72 9.28
N CYS A 50 5.59 4.99 8.91
CA CYS A 50 4.89 5.15 7.63
C CYS A 50 3.61 5.99 7.74
N ASN A 51 3.34 6.57 8.91
CA ASN A 51 2.15 7.39 9.14
C ASN A 51 2.26 8.79 8.52
N VAL A 52 1.95 8.89 7.23
CA VAL A 52 1.89 10.18 6.53
C VAL A 52 0.51 10.81 6.76
N PRO A 53 0.43 12.08 7.23
CA PRO A 53 -0.85 12.80 7.34
C PRO A 53 -1.53 12.94 5.97
N GLN A 54 -2.86 12.91 5.92
CA GLN A 54 -3.59 13.10 4.67
C GLN A 54 -3.27 14.47 4.02
N VAL A 55 -3.16 15.51 4.85
CA VAL A 55 -2.71 16.85 4.45
C VAL A 55 -1.23 16.99 4.81
N TYR A 56 -0.37 16.35 4.00
CA TYR A 56 1.08 16.46 4.15
C TYR A 56 1.59 17.63 3.31
N LYS A 57 2.15 18.66 3.95
CA LYS A 57 2.49 19.93 3.29
C LYS A 57 3.59 19.77 2.24
N GLU A 58 4.55 18.89 2.52
CA GLU A 58 5.72 18.63 1.69
C GLU A 58 5.37 17.75 0.49
N ASP A 59 4.43 16.81 0.64
CA ASP A 59 3.90 16.03 -0.48
C ASP A 59 2.44 15.63 -0.25
N HIS A 60 1.52 16.50 -0.68
CA HIS A 60 0.08 16.26 -0.57
C HIS A 60 -0.36 15.00 -1.33
N GLN A 61 0.32 14.65 -2.43
CA GLN A 61 -0.05 13.46 -3.21
C GLN A 61 0.29 12.18 -2.46
N LEU A 62 1.39 12.17 -1.71
CA LEU A 62 1.76 11.06 -0.85
C LEU A 62 0.75 10.87 0.29
N GLY A 63 0.35 11.95 0.95
CA GLY A 63 -0.65 11.91 2.03
C GLY A 63 -2.00 11.35 1.58
N ILE A 64 -2.50 11.82 0.43
CA ILE A 64 -3.72 11.29 -0.18
C ILE A 64 -3.55 9.81 -0.54
N TRP A 65 -2.43 9.44 -1.16
CA TRP A 65 -2.18 8.05 -1.57
C TRP A 65 -2.11 7.07 -0.40
N VAL A 66 -1.50 7.48 0.73
CA VAL A 66 -1.48 6.69 1.98
C VAL A 66 -2.90 6.49 2.50
N ALA A 67 -3.73 7.53 2.49
CA ALA A 67 -5.14 7.43 2.87
C ALA A 67 -5.95 6.54 1.90
N GLU A 68 -5.66 6.60 0.60
CA GLU A 68 -6.26 5.71 -0.41
C GLU A 68 -5.89 4.24 -0.14
N GLN A 69 -4.64 3.93 0.23
CA GLN A 69 -4.25 2.55 0.55
C GLN A 69 -5.07 2.01 1.72
N ARG A 70 -5.23 2.79 2.80
CA ARG A 70 -6.03 2.41 3.98
C ARG A 70 -7.51 2.17 3.68
N ASN A 71 -8.07 2.86 2.69
CA ASN A 71 -9.47 2.73 2.26
C ASN A 71 -9.67 1.84 1.03
N THR A 72 -8.62 1.16 0.54
CA THR A 72 -8.74 0.32 -0.66
C THR A 72 -9.58 -0.93 -0.37
N ILE A 73 -10.50 -1.25 -1.29
CA ILE A 73 -11.37 -2.42 -1.22
C ILE A 73 -10.57 -3.70 -1.47
N TYR A 74 -10.92 -4.79 -0.77
CA TYR A 74 -10.33 -6.12 -0.96
C TYR A 74 -10.57 -6.65 -2.39
N ASP A 75 -9.56 -6.49 -3.25
CA ASP A 75 -9.45 -7.14 -4.56
C ASP A 75 -8.09 -7.86 -4.68
N ASP A 76 -7.88 -8.62 -5.76
CA ASP A 76 -6.62 -9.34 -5.97
C ASP A 76 -5.38 -8.41 -6.01
N ARG A 77 -5.57 -7.14 -6.40
CA ARG A 77 -4.49 -6.13 -6.44
C ARG A 77 -4.21 -5.57 -5.06
N PHE A 78 -5.21 -5.51 -4.19
CA PHE A 78 -5.07 -5.12 -2.80
C PHE A 78 -4.16 -6.09 -2.04
N LEU A 79 -4.32 -7.40 -2.25
CA LEU A 79 -3.49 -8.39 -1.55
C LEU A 79 -1.99 -8.19 -1.83
N GLU A 80 -1.63 -7.99 -3.10
CA GLU A 80 -0.24 -7.77 -3.50
C GLU A 80 0.31 -6.42 -3.00
N ARG A 81 -0.48 -5.34 -3.10
CA ARG A 81 -0.09 -4.02 -2.57
C ARG A 81 0.08 -4.07 -1.06
N ARG A 82 -0.83 -4.78 -0.38
CA ARG A 82 -0.82 -4.96 1.06
C ARG A 82 0.44 -5.70 1.51
N LYS A 83 0.79 -6.81 0.86
CA LYS A 83 2.03 -7.53 1.15
C LYS A 83 3.27 -6.64 1.08
N ARG A 84 3.40 -5.83 0.02
CA ARG A 84 4.54 -4.90 -0.14
C ARG A 84 4.57 -3.78 0.90
N LEU A 85 3.40 -3.31 1.34
CA LEU A 85 3.27 -2.31 2.40
C LEU A 85 3.58 -2.94 3.77
N ASP A 86 3.14 -4.17 4.01
CA ASP A 86 3.43 -4.93 5.23
C ASP A 86 4.94 -5.21 5.37
N GLU A 87 5.63 -5.53 4.27
CA GLU A 87 7.10 -5.71 4.25
C GLU A 87 7.86 -4.46 4.71
N ILE A 88 7.30 -3.26 4.51
CA ILE A 88 7.89 -2.02 5.00
C ILE A 88 7.30 -1.57 6.33
N GLY A 89 6.51 -2.41 7.02
CA GLY A 89 5.90 -2.10 8.31
C GLY A 89 4.87 -0.97 8.23
N PHE A 90 4.09 -0.93 7.14
CA PHE A 90 3.06 0.08 6.97
C PHE A 90 1.94 -0.06 8.00
N SER A 91 1.65 1.02 8.73
CA SER A 91 0.53 1.07 9.67
C SER A 91 -0.80 1.34 8.96
N TRP A 92 -1.64 0.31 8.92
CA TRP A 92 -3.01 0.36 8.39
C TRP A 92 -3.97 1.09 9.31
N SER A 93 -3.72 1.02 10.62
CA SER A 93 -4.44 1.77 11.66
C SER A 93 -3.48 2.76 12.32
N PRO A 94 -3.42 4.02 11.84
CA PRO A 94 -2.60 5.06 12.47
C PRO A 94 -3.09 5.42 13.88
N ILE A 95 -4.31 5.01 14.21
CA ILE A 95 -4.84 5.02 15.58
C ILE A 95 -3.94 4.14 16.44
N ASP A 96 -3.65 2.90 16.06
CA ASP A 96 -2.91 1.97 16.92
C ASP A 96 -1.50 2.49 17.28
N GLU A 97 -0.77 3.09 16.33
CA GLU A 97 0.56 3.71 16.62
C GLU A 97 0.46 4.94 17.54
N LYS A 98 -0.52 5.81 17.32
CA LYS A 98 -0.71 7.00 18.16
C LYS A 98 -1.18 6.62 19.56
N TYR A 99 -2.02 5.59 19.66
CA TYR A 99 -2.47 4.99 20.91
C TYR A 99 -1.28 4.34 21.64
N GLU A 100 -0.44 3.56 20.97
CA GLU A 100 0.80 2.99 21.53
C GLU A 100 1.74 4.09 22.06
N GLU A 101 1.91 5.19 21.32
CA GLU A 101 2.76 6.31 21.74
C GLU A 101 2.18 7.04 22.96
N GLN A 102 0.87 7.31 22.97
CA GLN A 102 0.18 7.90 24.13
C GLN A 102 0.15 6.97 25.33
N PHE A 103 0.00 5.67 25.11
CA PHE A 103 0.01 4.65 26.14
C PHE A 103 1.39 4.52 26.80
N LYS A 104 2.47 4.55 26.01
CA LYS A 104 3.84 4.61 26.55
C LYS A 104 4.09 5.85 27.41
N LYS A 105 3.62 7.02 26.96
CA LYS A 105 3.69 8.27 27.74
C LYS A 105 2.89 8.21 29.05
N LEU A 106 1.81 7.43 29.09
CA LEU A 106 1.01 7.22 30.31
C LEU A 106 1.66 6.24 31.29
N LEU A 107 2.50 5.31 30.82
CA LEU A 107 3.23 4.35 31.66
C LEU A 107 4.54 4.91 32.25
N GLU A 108 5.04 6.01 31.70
CA GLU A 108 6.22 6.73 32.22
C GLU A 108 5.88 7.75 33.33
N PHE A 109 4.60 7.87 33.72
CA PHE A 109 4.10 8.66 34.86
C PHE A 109 3.68 7.76 36.02
#